data_AF-A0A965KJF4-F1
#
_entry.id   AF-A0A965KJF4-F1
#
_cell.length_a   1.000
_cell.length_b   1.000
_cell.length_c   1.000
_cell.angle_alpha   90.00
_cell.angle_beta   90.00
_cell.angle_gamma   90.00
#
_symmetry.space_group_name_H-M   'P 1'
#
loop_
_entity.id
_entity.type
_entity.pdbx_description
1 polymer ?
#
loop_
_entity_poly.entity_id
_entity_poly.type
_entity_poly.pdbx_seq_one_letter_code
_entity_poly.pdbx_strand_id
1 'polypeptide(L)' 'GIYQGAWTFVGLGLGSILSGYQIAAMTIVGGLMLLCIALRLLKIKEVAVANLLPALAIAPIFALVVHQFI' A
#
# COMPACT_ATOMS: atom_id res chain seq x y z
N GLY A 1 26.68 -1.81 -12.56
CA GLY A 1 27.06 -2.51 -11.30
C GLY A 1 26.67 -1.72 -10.08
N ILE A 2 27.26 -0.54 -9.86
CA ILE A 2 27.14 0.22 -8.60
C ILE A 2 25.71 0.67 -8.30
N TYR A 3 25.02 1.29 -9.27
CA TYR A 3 23.62 1.71 -9.08
C TYR A 3 22.67 0.53 -8.83
N GLN A 4 22.88 -0.58 -9.53
CA GLN A 4 22.08 -1.78 -9.36
C GLN A 4 22.31 -2.42 -7.98
N GLY A 5 23.57 -2.49 -7.53
CA GLY A 5 23.91 -2.97 -6.18
C GLY A 5 23.41 -2.05 -5.06
N ALA A 6 23.47 -0.73 -5.26
CA ALA A 6 22.93 0.25 -4.32
C ALA A 6 21.41 0.09 -4.15
N TRP A 7 20.67 -0.03 -5.26
CA TRP A 7 19.23 -0.28 -5.22
C TRP A 7 18.89 -1.65 -4.62
N THR A 8 19.69 -2.69 -4.85
CA THR A 8 19.51 -4.01 -4.22
C THR A 8 19.70 -3.96 -2.71
N PHE A 9 20.71 -3.23 -2.22
CA PHE A 9 20.91 -3.06 -0.77
C PHE A 9 19.78 -2.28 -0.11
N VAL A 10 19.31 -1.21 -0.76
CA VAL A 10 18.14 -0.45 -0.31
C VAL A 10 16.89 -1.32 -0.29
N GLY A 11 16.69 -2.15 -1.32
CA GLY A 11 15.58 -3.10 -1.40
C GLY A 11 15.64 -4.20 -0.33
N LEU A 12 16.83 -4.68 0.03
CA LEU A 12 17.03 -5.63 1.14
C LEU A 12 16.70 -4.99 2.49
N GLY A 13 17.08 -3.73 2.71
CA GLY A 13 16.75 -2.99 3.94
C GLY A 13 15.28 -2.58 4.03
N LEU A 14 14.64 -2.22 2.92
CA LEU A 14 13.20 -1.95 2.88
C LEU A 14 12.37 -3.23 2.99
N GLY A 15 12.85 -4.34 2.41
CA GLY A 15 12.21 -5.65 2.50
C GLY A 15 12.23 -6.25 3.91
N SER A 16 13.15 -5.84 4.79
CA SER A 16 13.13 -6.23 6.20
C SER A 16 12.18 -5.39 7.06
N ILE A 17 11.87 -4.16 6.62
CA ILE A 17 10.90 -3.25 7.28
C ILE A 17 9.47 -3.56 6.84
N LEU A 18 9.26 -3.89 5.56
CA LEU A 18 7.97 -4.30 5.02
C LEU A 18 7.74 -5.79 5.30
N SER A 19 7.11 -6.09 6.44
CA SER A 19 6.62 -7.45 6.68
C SER A 19 5.57 -7.82 5.63
N GLY A 20 5.44 -9.11 5.29
CA GLY A 20 4.44 -9.57 4.31
C GLY A 20 3.01 -9.10 4.61
N TYR A 21 2.72 -8.84 5.90
CA TYR A 21 1.46 -8.27 6.35
C TYR A 21 1.22 -6.83 5.84
N GLN A 22 2.24 -5.97 5.82
CA GLN A 22 2.13 -4.60 5.27
C GLN A 22 1.88 -4.62 3.76
N ILE A 23 2.55 -5.53 3.04
CA ILE A 23 2.37 -5.69 1.59
C ILE A 23 0.94 -6.18 1.28
N ALA A 24 0.44 -7.14 2.07
CA ALA A 24 -0.94 -7.60 1.96
C ALA A 24 -1.95 -6.47 2.24
N ALA A 25 -1.72 -5.66 3.28
CA ALA A 25 -2.58 -4.52 3.61
C ALA A 25 -2.61 -3.49 2.46
N MET A 26 -1.46 -3.14 1.89
CA MET A 26 -1.38 -2.23 0.72
C MET A 26 -2.09 -2.80 -0.51
N THR A 27 -1.98 -4.12 -0.73
CA THR A 27 -2.63 -4.81 -1.86
C THR A 27 -4.15 -4.77 -1.73
N ILE A 28 -4.68 -5.03 -0.52
CA ILE A 28 -6.12 -4.97 -0.23
C ILE A 28 -6.65 -3.54 -0.42
N VAL A 29 -5.93 -2.54 0.10
CA VAL A 29 -6.31 -1.12 -0.06
C VAL A 29 -6.28 -0.69 -1.53
N GLY A 30 -5.25 -1.09 -2.28
CA GLY A 30 -5.17 -0.83 -3.72
C GLY A 30 -6.31 -1.48 -4.51
N GLY A 31 -6.65 -2.74 -4.20
CA GLY A 31 -7.77 -3.46 -4.82
C GLY A 31 -9.13 -2.79 -4.56
N LEU A 32 -9.36 -2.32 -3.32
CA LEU A 32 -10.54 -1.54 -2.95
C LEU A 32 -10.62 -0.21 -3.70
N MET A 33 -9.50 0.50 -3.88
CA MET A 33 -9.48 1.74 -4.66
C MET A 33 -9.88 1.48 -6.12
N LEU A 34 -9.37 0.41 -6.75
CA LEU A 34 -9.74 0.04 -8.11
C LEU A 34 -11.23 -0.29 -8.22
N LEU A 35 -11.79 -1.03 -7.26
CA LEU A 35 -13.22 -1.32 -7.20
C LEU A 35 -14.04 -0.02 -7.12
N CYS A 36 -13.67 0.91 -6.25
CA CYS A 36 -14.38 2.19 -6.12
C CYS A 36 -14.26 3.05 -7.39
N ILE A 37 -13.12 3.03 -8.07
CA ILE A 37 -12.95 3.72 -9.36
C ILE A 37 -13.85 3.09 -10.42
N ALA A 38 -13.94 1.76 -10.48
CA ALA A 38 -14.83 1.06 -11.42
C ALA A 38 -16.31 1.44 -11.20
N LEU A 39 -16.76 1.50 -9.93
CA LEU A 39 -18.12 1.92 -9.59
C LEU A 39 -18.40 3.39 -9.96
N ARG A 40 -17.40 4.27 -9.82
CA ARG A 40 -17.48 5.68 -10.23
C ARG A 40 -17.59 5.80 -11.75
N LEU A 41 -16.79 5.05 -12.51
CA LEU A 41 -16.81 5.05 -13.97
C LEU A 41 -18.16 4.54 -14.51
N LEU A 42 -18.77 3.57 -13.83
CA LEU A 42 -20.10 3.04 -14.17
C LEU A 42 -21.25 3.96 -13.72
N LYS A 43 -20.96 5.11 -13.10
CA LYS A 43 -21.92 6.10 -12.58
C LYS A 43 -22.98 5.52 -11.62
N ILE A 44 -22.71 4.38 -10.99
CA ILE A 44 -23.62 3.79 -9.99
C ILE A 44 -23.54 4.55 -8.68
N LYS A 45 -22.33 4.94 -8.26
CA LYS A 45 -22.09 5.66 -7.02
C LYS A 45 -20.85 6.53 -7.12
N GLU A 46 -20.99 7.83 -6.87
CA GLU A 46 -19.85 8.73 -6.75
C GLU A 46 -19.19 8.54 -5.38
N VAL A 47 -18.01 7.93 -5.40
CA VAL A 47 -17.14 7.80 -4.22
C VAL A 47 -15.91 8.67 -4.49
N ALA A 48 -15.54 9.53 -3.53
CA ALA A 48 -14.38 10.41 -3.62
C ALA A 48 -13.04 9.65 -3.43
N VAL A 49 -12.79 8.65 -4.28
CA VAL A 49 -11.64 7.72 -4.15
C VAL A 49 -10.30 8.42 -4.30
N ALA A 50 -10.24 9.52 -5.06
CA ALA A 50 -9.00 10.28 -5.27
C ALA A 50 -8.44 10.89 -3.96
N ASN A 51 -9.33 11.29 -3.04
CA ASN A 51 -8.92 11.79 -1.73
C ASN A 51 -8.54 10.66 -0.75
N LEU A 52 -8.72 9.39 -1.14
CA LEU A 52 -8.37 8.22 -0.34
C LEU A 52 -6.96 7.72 -0.63
N LEU A 53 -6.24 8.25 -1.63
CA LEU A 53 -4.81 7.95 -1.88
C LEU A 53 -3.92 7.99 -0.62
N PRO A 54 -4.10 8.91 0.36
CA PRO A 54 -3.36 8.90 1.61
C PRO A 54 -3.51 7.60 2.40
N ALA A 55 -4.64 6.89 2.26
CA ALA A 55 -4.89 5.62 2.93
C ALA A 55 -3.87 4.53 2.54
N LEU A 56 -3.32 4.58 1.32
CA LEU A 56 -2.31 3.62 0.87
C LEU A 56 -0.97 3.81 1.62
N ALA A 57 -0.62 5.05 1.97
CA ALA A 57 0.55 5.36 2.78
C ALA A 57 0.31 5.11 4.28
N ILE A 58 -0.94 5.26 4.74
CA ILE A 58 -1.36 5.01 6.12
C ILE A 58 -1.44 3.51 6.42
N ALA A 59 -1.77 2.66 5.43
CA ALA A 59 -1.86 1.22 5.58
C ALA A 59 -0.59 0.53 6.14
N PRO A 60 0.62 0.75 5.60
CA PRO A 60 1.83 0.15 6.16
C PRO A 60 2.18 0.69 7.54
N ILE A 61 1.88 1.98 7.82
CA ILE A 61 2.10 2.59 9.13
C ILE A 61 1.21 1.93 10.19
N PHE A 62 -0.07 1.74 9.89
CA PHE A 62 -0.99 1.02 10.79
C PHE A 62 -0.58 -0.45 10.96
N ALA A 63 -0.16 -1.12 9.88
CA ALA A 63 0.29 -2.50 9.94
C ALA A 63 1.58 -2.66 10.77
N LEU A 64 2.52 -1.70 10.74
CA LEU A 64 3.68 -1.64 11.62
C LEU A 64 3.27 -1.49 13.10
N VAL A 65 2.34 -0.59 13.39
CA VAL A 65 1.84 -0.37 14.75
C VAL A 65 1.15 -1.63 15.26
N VAL A 66 0.23 -2.23 14.51
CA VAL A 66 -0.47 -3.46 14.91
C VAL A 66 0.49 -4.63 15.09
N HIS A 67 1.53 -4.74 14.26
CA HIS A 67 2.55 -5.78 14.42
C HIS A 67 3.37 -5.63 15.71
N GLN A 68 3.50 -4.42 16.27
CA GLN A 68 4.14 -4.23 17.58
C GLN A 68 3.29 -4.72 18.76
N PHE A 69 1.98 -4.90 18.59
CA PHE A 69 1.05 -5.35 19.63
C PHE A 69 0.70 -6.84 19.57
N ILE A 70 1.28 -7.60 18.63
CA ILE A 70 1.18 -9.07 18.50
C ILE A 70 2.55 -9.68 18.79
#